data_AF-A0A6A4WSD7-F1
#
_entry.id   AF-A0A6A4WSD7-F1
#
_cell.length_a   1.000
_cell.length_b   1.000
_cell.length_c   1.000
_cell.angle_alpha   90.00
_cell.angle_beta   90.00
_cell.angle_gamma   90.00
#
_symmetry.space_group_name_H-M   'P 1'
#
loop_
_entity.id
_entity.type
_entity.pdbx_description
1 polymer ?
#
loop_
_entity_poly.entity_id
_entity_poly.type
_entity_poly.pdbx_seq_one_letter_code
_entity_poly.pdbx_strand_id
1 'polypeptide(L)'
;MAHELNVPVSEVVTSGSGLAFVAYPDLVTRLPVSTLWALLFFLMLFTLGLDSQFAIVENIITCILDEFPQLRPKKPWVVVGVCVVLFLLGIPLTTQGGRYIIDLMDTYAAGWPYLFIGLMELIAMYWVYGVGKFYRDLENIQGFSPGLRLRSHITVVYGTLSPALISVILVLSWIDWTPLESGGYVYPFWANVIGWCMAIIIIAVVPLGFLADVIFVQKGNVLASFRETDEWYKHSENIEMREKAGTRQGFDNLAIDNNQFYEYNSRL
;
A
#
# COMPACT_ATOMS: atom_id res chain seq x y z
N MET A 1 31.96 0.55 17.56
CA MET A 1 31.75 -0.89 17.85
C MET A 1 32.78 -1.82 17.25
N ALA A 2 32.79 -2.19 15.96
CA ALA A 2 33.77 -3.17 15.42
C ALA A 2 35.25 -2.80 15.69
N HIS A 3 35.59 -1.52 15.49
CA HIS A 3 36.92 -0.98 15.81
C HIS A 3 37.23 -0.92 17.32
N GLU A 4 36.21 -0.80 18.18
CA GLU A 4 36.40 -0.69 19.64
C GLU A 4 36.40 -2.05 20.34
N LEU A 5 35.60 -2.99 19.85
CA LEU A 5 35.45 -4.34 20.38
C LEU A 5 36.43 -5.34 19.73
N ASN A 6 37.19 -4.93 18.71
CA ASN A 6 38.11 -5.78 17.94
C ASN A 6 37.44 -7.05 17.38
N VAL A 7 36.16 -6.95 17.01
CA VAL A 7 35.40 -8.03 16.39
C VAL A 7 35.07 -7.67 14.93
N PRO A 8 34.99 -8.67 14.04
CA PRO A 8 34.61 -8.43 12.65
C PRO A 8 33.21 -7.82 12.57
N VAL A 9 32.98 -7.00 11.54
CA VAL A 9 31.67 -6.31 11.33
C VAL A 9 30.52 -7.32 11.24
N SER A 10 30.77 -8.52 10.74
CA SER A 10 29.79 -9.62 10.67
C SER A 10 29.27 -10.09 12.03
N GLU A 11 30.02 -9.91 13.12
CA GLU A 11 29.59 -10.31 14.47
C GLU A 11 28.76 -9.23 15.18
N VAL A 12 28.87 -7.97 14.73
CA VAL A 12 28.12 -6.84 15.31
C VAL A 12 26.87 -6.47 14.50
N VAL A 13 26.74 -6.98 13.28
CA VAL A 13 25.57 -6.76 12.42
C VAL A 13 24.67 -7.98 12.46
N THR A 14 23.71 -7.99 13.37
CA THR A 14 22.54 -8.88 13.28
C THR A 14 21.51 -8.23 12.36
N SER A 15 21.07 -8.91 11.28
CA SER A 15 20.06 -8.40 10.36
C SER A 15 18.70 -8.13 11.04
N GLY A 16 17.90 -7.23 10.46
CA GLY A 16 16.53 -6.96 10.92
C GLY A 16 16.44 -6.16 12.22
N SER A 17 15.45 -6.49 13.06
CA SER A 17 15.15 -5.78 14.32
C SER A 17 16.30 -5.77 15.32
N GLY A 18 17.17 -6.78 15.31
CA GLY A 18 18.34 -6.87 16.18
C GLY A 18 19.33 -5.71 15.97
N LEU A 19 19.50 -5.24 14.73
CA LEU A 19 20.35 -4.09 14.44
C LEU A 19 19.84 -2.85 15.18
N ALA A 20 18.56 -2.52 15.01
CA ALA A 20 17.94 -1.31 15.53
C ALA A 20 17.78 -1.34 17.06
N PHE A 21 17.50 -2.49 17.67
CA PHE A 21 17.18 -2.59 19.10
C PHE A 21 18.31 -3.14 19.97
N VAL A 22 19.41 -3.64 19.39
CA VAL A 22 20.57 -4.15 20.15
C VAL A 22 21.85 -3.40 19.76
N ALA A 23 22.24 -3.45 18.48
CA ALA A 23 23.51 -2.87 18.05
C ALA A 23 23.52 -1.33 18.10
N TYR A 24 22.42 -0.68 17.67
CA TYR A 24 22.32 0.78 17.70
C TYR A 24 22.30 1.37 19.11
N PRO A 25 21.50 0.86 20.07
CA PRO A 25 21.54 1.33 21.45
C PRO A 25 22.93 1.20 22.08
N ASP A 26 23.65 0.10 21.83
CA ASP A 26 25.03 -0.11 22.32
C ASP A 26 26.05 0.87 21.69
N LEU A 27 25.81 1.33 20.46
CA LEU A 27 26.58 2.43 19.87
C LEU A 27 26.25 3.77 20.55
N VAL A 28 24.96 4.05 20.72
CA VAL A 28 24.47 5.32 21.27
C VAL A 28 24.95 5.55 22.70
N THR A 29 25.08 4.50 23.51
CA THR A 29 25.62 4.60 24.88
C THR A 29 27.09 5.03 24.93
N ARG A 30 27.85 4.87 23.84
CA ARG A 30 29.26 5.29 23.74
C ARG A 30 29.44 6.75 23.30
N LEU A 31 28.38 7.40 22.82
CA LEU A 31 28.43 8.80 22.39
C LEU A 31 28.33 9.76 23.59
N PRO A 32 28.98 10.95 23.51
CA PRO A 32 28.75 12.01 24.49
C PRO A 32 27.29 12.46 24.43
N VAL A 33 26.67 12.73 25.59
CA VAL A 33 25.24 13.06 25.70
C VAL A 33 24.33 11.93 25.18
N SER A 34 24.65 10.69 25.53
CA SER A 34 23.96 9.46 25.08
C SER A 34 22.43 9.50 25.22
N THR A 35 21.89 10.12 26.27
CA THR A 35 20.44 10.25 26.48
C THR A 35 19.73 11.02 25.36
N LEU A 36 20.36 12.08 24.84
CA LEU A 36 19.78 12.87 23.73
C LEU A 36 19.71 12.02 22.46
N TRP A 37 20.82 11.34 22.12
CA TRP A 37 20.91 10.49 20.95
C TRP A 37 19.95 9.30 21.01
N ALA A 38 19.77 8.70 22.19
CA ALA A 38 18.82 7.61 22.39
C ALA A 38 17.38 8.07 22.14
N LEU A 39 17.00 9.24 22.69
CA LEU A 39 15.68 9.82 22.49
C LEU A 39 15.41 10.12 21.01
N LEU A 40 16.35 10.79 20.33
CA LEU A 40 16.22 11.11 18.91
C LEU A 40 16.11 9.85 18.04
N PHE A 41 16.90 8.82 18.36
CA PHE A 41 16.87 7.55 17.64
C PHE A 41 15.55 6.80 17.79
N PHE A 42 15.05 6.64 19.02
CA PHE A 42 13.76 5.96 19.24
C PHE A 42 12.57 6.80 18.76
N LEU A 43 12.65 8.13 18.84
CA LEU A 43 11.64 9.02 18.26
C LEU A 43 11.58 8.84 16.74
N MET A 44 12.73 8.79 16.07
CA MET A 44 12.81 8.51 14.64
C MET A 44 12.19 7.14 14.29
N LEU A 45 12.54 6.07 15.01
CA LEU A 45 11.94 4.74 14.79
C LEU A 45 10.42 4.76 15.01
N PHE A 46 9.96 5.50 16.03
CA PHE A 46 8.54 5.64 16.32
C PHE A 46 7.79 6.37 15.20
N THR A 47 8.30 7.50 14.72
CA THR A 47 7.67 8.25 13.63
C THR A 47 7.66 7.46 12.31
N LEU A 48 8.75 6.73 12.00
CA LEU A 48 8.82 5.87 10.81
C LEU A 48 7.74 4.76 10.83
N GLY A 49 7.56 4.12 11.99
CA GLY A 49 6.51 3.11 12.17
C GLY A 49 5.11 3.72 12.10
N LEU A 50 4.92 4.89 12.72
CA LEU A 50 3.63 5.57 12.84
C LEU A 50 3.08 6.01 11.47
N ASP A 51 3.91 6.63 10.62
CA ASP A 51 3.49 7.07 9.29
C ASP A 51 3.03 5.90 8.41
N SER A 52 3.78 4.79 8.48
CA SER A 52 3.45 3.54 7.76
C SER A 52 2.12 2.95 8.25
N GLN A 53 1.88 2.95 9.57
CA GLN A 53 0.64 2.43 10.15
C GLN A 53 -0.59 3.27 9.78
N PHE A 54 -0.46 4.61 9.73
CA PHE A 54 -1.55 5.45 9.27
C PHE A 54 -1.94 5.17 7.82
N ALA A 55 -0.97 4.96 6.93
CA ALA A 55 -1.25 4.61 5.54
C ALA A 55 -2.01 3.27 5.43
N ILE A 56 -1.61 2.24 6.18
CA ILE A 56 -2.25 0.91 6.16
C ILE A 56 -3.67 0.99 6.73
N VAL A 57 -3.86 1.63 7.88
CA VAL A 57 -5.17 1.75 8.53
C VAL A 57 -6.14 2.58 7.68
N GLU A 58 -5.68 3.70 7.10
CA GLU A 58 -6.52 4.52 6.20
C GLU A 58 -6.88 3.74 4.93
N ASN A 59 -6.00 2.90 4.40
CA ASN A 59 -6.32 2.04 3.26
C ASN A 59 -7.47 1.08 3.60
N ILE A 60 -7.40 0.37 4.73
CA ILE A 60 -8.48 -0.52 5.19
C ILE A 60 -9.80 0.25 5.37
N ILE A 61 -9.76 1.42 6.01
CA ILE A 61 -10.94 2.26 6.22
C ILE A 61 -11.53 2.70 4.87
N THR A 62 -10.69 3.13 3.94
CA THR A 62 -11.11 3.58 2.61
C THR A 62 -11.78 2.45 1.84
N CYS A 63 -11.18 1.26 1.81
CA CYS A 63 -11.79 0.07 1.18
C CYS A 63 -13.19 -0.23 1.75
N ILE A 64 -13.37 -0.16 3.08
CA ILE A 64 -14.67 -0.40 3.72
C ILE A 64 -15.69 0.67 3.32
N LEU A 65 -15.27 1.94 3.26
CA LEU A 65 -16.15 3.07 2.95
C LEU A 65 -16.50 3.18 1.47
N ASP A 66 -15.68 2.60 0.60
CA ASP A 66 -15.96 2.49 -0.83
C ASP A 66 -16.91 1.33 -1.14
N GLU A 67 -16.75 0.19 -0.47
CA GLU A 67 -17.70 -0.94 -0.60
C GLU A 67 -19.06 -0.62 0.04
N PHE A 68 -19.07 0.09 1.17
CA PHE A 68 -20.29 0.47 1.89
C PHE A 68 -20.43 1.98 2.04
N PRO A 69 -20.89 2.71 0.99
CA PRO A 69 -21.04 4.17 1.02
C PRO A 69 -21.94 4.70 2.14
N GLN A 70 -22.85 3.86 2.67
CA GLN A 70 -23.74 4.18 3.79
C GLN A 70 -22.99 4.45 5.11
N LEU A 71 -21.77 3.95 5.24
CA LEU A 71 -20.93 4.12 6.43
C LEU A 71 -20.12 5.42 6.41
N ARG A 72 -20.04 6.13 5.28
CA ARG A 72 -19.32 7.42 5.14
C ARG A 72 -19.68 8.46 6.21
N PRO A 73 -20.97 8.74 6.54
CA PRO A 73 -21.31 9.69 7.61
C PRO A 73 -20.90 9.20 9.01
N LYS A 74 -20.63 7.89 9.16
CA LYS A 74 -20.21 7.26 10.42
C LYS A 74 -18.73 6.87 10.41
N LYS A 75 -17.90 7.47 9.54
CA LYS A 75 -16.46 7.18 9.42
C LYS A 75 -15.74 7.07 10.78
N PRO A 76 -15.94 7.98 11.76
CA PRO A 76 -15.26 7.87 13.06
C PRO A 76 -15.52 6.55 13.80
N TRP A 77 -16.74 6.02 13.71
CA TRP A 77 -17.10 4.75 14.34
C TRP A 77 -16.48 3.55 13.61
N VAL A 78 -16.35 3.62 12.29
CA VAL A 78 -15.64 2.60 11.50
C VAL A 78 -14.16 2.58 11.89
N VAL A 79 -13.53 3.74 12.04
CA VAL A 79 -12.13 3.86 12.47
C VAL A 79 -11.92 3.20 13.83
N VAL A 80 -12.76 3.54 14.83
CA VAL A 80 -12.66 2.92 16.16
C VAL A 80 -12.85 1.40 16.08
N GLY A 81 -13.81 0.92 15.29
CA GLY A 81 -14.02 -0.52 15.09
C GLY A 81 -12.80 -1.22 14.52
N VAL A 82 -12.21 -0.68 13.44
CA VAL A 82 -11.00 -1.23 12.81
C VAL A 82 -9.82 -1.21 13.78
N CYS A 83 -9.59 -0.09 14.48
CA CYS A 83 -8.52 0.02 15.47
C CYS A 83 -8.67 -0.99 16.62
N VAL A 84 -9.89 -1.22 17.12
CA VAL A 84 -10.15 -2.22 18.18
C VAL A 84 -9.86 -3.63 17.67
N VAL A 85 -10.31 -3.97 16.46
CA VAL A 85 -10.03 -5.29 15.87
C VAL A 85 -8.52 -5.50 15.68
N LEU A 86 -7.81 -4.52 15.12
CA LEU A 86 -6.35 -4.59 14.95
C LEU A 86 -5.61 -4.68 16.29
N PHE A 87 -6.08 -3.96 17.32
CA PHE A 87 -5.52 -4.06 18.67
C PHE A 87 -5.68 -5.48 19.23
N LEU A 88 -6.87 -6.08 19.12
CA LEU A 88 -7.12 -7.45 19.58
C LEU A 88 -6.26 -8.48 18.84
N LEU A 89 -6.13 -8.34 17.52
CA LEU A 89 -5.24 -9.18 16.70
C LEU A 89 -3.75 -8.95 16.99
N GLY A 90 -3.38 -7.78 17.52
CA GLY A 90 -2.03 -7.44 17.95
C GLY A 90 -1.63 -8.03 19.31
N ILE A 91 -2.58 -8.41 20.17
CA ILE A 91 -2.28 -8.95 21.51
C ILE A 91 -1.31 -10.14 21.48
N PRO A 92 -1.50 -11.18 20.63
CA PRO A 92 -0.58 -12.32 20.55
C PRO A 92 0.87 -11.90 20.24
N LEU A 93 1.08 -10.86 19.44
CA LEU A 93 2.40 -10.35 19.06
C LEU A 93 3.12 -9.64 20.22
N THR A 94 2.40 -9.23 21.27
CA THR A 94 2.97 -8.59 22.47
C THR A 94 3.31 -9.57 23.60
N THR A 95 3.03 -10.86 23.42
CA THR A 95 3.36 -11.90 24.39
C THR A 95 4.87 -12.20 24.40
N GLN A 96 5.34 -12.96 25.40
CA GLN A 96 6.76 -13.38 25.49
C GLN A 96 7.22 -14.17 24.24
N GLY A 97 6.31 -14.91 23.59
CA GLY A 97 6.56 -15.61 22.34
C GLY A 97 6.28 -14.79 21.08
N GLY A 98 5.89 -13.51 21.22
CA GLY A 98 5.45 -12.65 20.13
C GLY A 98 6.49 -12.46 19.02
N ARG A 99 7.78 -12.46 19.37
CA ARG A 99 8.87 -12.42 18.39
C ARG A 99 8.78 -13.55 17.36
N TYR A 100 8.47 -14.77 17.80
CA TYR A 100 8.35 -15.92 16.89
C TYR A 100 7.16 -15.78 15.95
N ILE A 101 6.06 -15.20 16.43
CA ILE A 101 4.87 -14.94 15.61
C ILE A 101 5.19 -13.86 14.57
N ILE A 102 5.88 -12.78 14.97
CA ILE A 102 6.30 -11.70 14.07
C ILE A 102 7.22 -12.24 12.97
N ASP A 103 8.25 -13.01 13.32
CA ASP A 103 9.19 -13.58 12.36
C ASP A 103 8.47 -14.53 11.37
N LEU A 104 7.50 -15.31 11.86
CA LEU A 104 6.67 -16.18 11.02
C LEU A 104 5.82 -15.36 10.04
N MET A 105 5.17 -14.29 10.51
CA MET A 105 4.35 -13.41 9.67
C MET A 105 5.20 -12.64 8.65
N ASP A 106 6.36 -12.12 9.05
CA ASP A 106 7.26 -11.38 8.16
C ASP A 106 7.73 -12.26 6.98
N THR A 107 8.08 -13.51 7.28
CA THR A 107 8.56 -14.47 6.26
C THR A 107 7.42 -14.95 5.34
N TYR A 108 6.28 -15.34 5.90
CA TYR A 108 5.22 -16.01 5.15
C TYR A 108 4.09 -15.09 4.65
N ALA A 109 3.92 -13.88 5.19
CA ALA A 109 2.91 -12.94 4.72
C ALA A 109 3.52 -11.76 3.94
N ALA A 110 4.58 -11.14 4.46
CA ALA A 110 5.21 -9.96 3.87
C ALA A 110 6.38 -10.28 2.90
N GLY A 111 6.79 -11.55 2.81
CA GLY A 111 7.85 -12.02 1.92
C GLY A 111 7.37 -12.28 0.49
N TRP A 112 7.58 -13.51 0.01
CA TRP A 112 7.30 -13.89 -1.37
C TRP A 112 5.83 -13.76 -1.84
N PRO A 113 4.78 -13.95 -0.99
CA PRO A 113 3.40 -13.80 -1.46
C PRO A 113 3.06 -12.36 -1.84
N TYR A 114 3.63 -11.39 -1.12
CA TYR A 114 3.46 -9.97 -1.43
C TYR A 114 4.09 -9.61 -2.78
N LEU A 115 5.29 -10.14 -3.06
CA LEU A 115 5.93 -10.00 -4.37
C LEU A 115 5.10 -10.63 -5.50
N PHE A 116 4.48 -11.79 -5.23
CA PHE A 116 3.61 -12.45 -6.20
C PHE A 116 2.37 -11.61 -6.53
N ILE A 117 1.72 -11.01 -5.52
CA ILE A 117 0.58 -10.09 -5.76
C ILE A 117 1.02 -8.89 -6.59
N GLY A 118 2.14 -8.24 -6.24
CA GLY A 118 2.65 -7.11 -7.01
C GLY A 118 2.98 -7.47 -8.47
N LEU A 119 3.47 -8.68 -8.73
CA LEU A 119 3.67 -9.18 -10.08
C LEU A 119 2.33 -9.31 -10.84
N MET A 120 1.32 -9.88 -10.20
CA MET A 120 -0.01 -10.03 -10.78
C MET A 120 -0.68 -8.68 -11.06
N GLU A 121 -0.51 -7.69 -10.19
CA GLU A 121 -0.99 -6.32 -10.40
C GLU A 121 -0.35 -5.66 -11.63
N LEU A 122 0.98 -5.79 -11.78
CA LEU A 122 1.67 -5.29 -12.98
C LEU A 122 1.21 -6.01 -14.24
N ILE A 123 1.02 -7.34 -14.17
CA ILE A 123 0.53 -8.12 -15.31
C ILE A 123 -0.88 -7.67 -15.71
N ALA A 124 -1.76 -7.50 -14.72
CA ALA A 124 -3.13 -7.04 -14.91
C ALA A 124 -3.17 -5.63 -15.50
N MET A 125 -2.38 -4.70 -14.98
CA MET A 125 -2.35 -3.32 -15.46
C MET A 125 -1.78 -3.21 -16.89
N TYR A 126 -0.67 -3.86 -17.19
CA TYR A 126 0.01 -3.65 -18.47
C TYR A 126 -0.56 -4.49 -19.63
N TRP A 127 -0.81 -5.79 -19.41
CA TRP A 127 -1.25 -6.70 -20.48
C TRP A 127 -2.76 -6.92 -20.51
N VAL A 128 -3.43 -7.00 -19.35
CA VAL A 128 -4.87 -7.29 -19.30
C VAL A 128 -5.68 -6.03 -19.56
N TYR A 129 -5.44 -4.96 -18.79
CA TYR A 129 -6.10 -3.66 -19.00
C TYR A 129 -5.63 -2.98 -20.29
N GLY A 130 -4.32 -3.07 -20.55
CA GLY A 130 -3.68 -2.60 -21.77
C GLY A 130 -3.11 -1.19 -21.64
N VAL A 131 -1.83 -1.03 -21.97
CA VAL A 131 -1.09 0.22 -21.76
C VAL A 131 -1.68 1.43 -22.49
N GLY A 132 -2.33 1.22 -23.64
CA GLY A 132 -2.94 2.31 -24.42
C GLY A 132 -4.09 2.99 -23.66
N LYS A 133 -4.87 2.21 -22.91
CA LYS A 133 -5.96 2.74 -22.06
C LYS A 133 -5.39 3.43 -20.83
N PHE A 134 -4.39 2.83 -20.21
CA PHE A 134 -3.67 3.45 -19.09
C PHE A 134 -3.12 4.84 -19.46
N TYR A 135 -2.54 5.02 -20.65
CA TYR A 135 -2.10 6.35 -21.09
C TYR A 135 -3.24 7.34 -21.32
N ARG A 136 -4.40 6.87 -21.82
CA ARG A 136 -5.58 7.71 -21.98
C ARG A 136 -6.10 8.19 -20.63
N ASP A 137 -6.12 7.32 -19.64
CA ASP A 137 -6.53 7.68 -18.28
C ASP A 137 -5.54 8.65 -17.63
N LEU A 138 -4.24 8.44 -17.85
CA LEU A 138 -3.21 9.34 -17.37
C LEU A 138 -3.33 10.73 -18.01
N GLU A 139 -3.62 10.79 -19.31
CA GLU A 139 -3.87 12.04 -20.05
C GLU A 139 -5.12 12.76 -19.55
N ASN A 140 -6.20 12.02 -19.23
CA ASN A 140 -7.41 12.56 -18.65
C ASN A 140 -7.20 13.13 -17.24
N ILE A 141 -6.39 12.46 -16.40
CA ILE A 141 -6.10 12.91 -15.02
C ILE A 141 -5.14 14.10 -15.01
N GLN A 142 -4.10 14.07 -15.85
CA GLN A 142 -3.08 15.12 -15.87
C GLN A 142 -3.48 16.35 -16.70
N GLY A 143 -4.45 16.20 -17.62
CA GLY A 143 -4.88 17.27 -18.53
C GLY A 143 -3.89 17.58 -19.66
N PHE A 144 -2.82 16.79 -19.80
CA PHE A 144 -1.87 16.90 -20.92
C PHE A 144 -1.39 15.54 -21.39
N SER A 145 -1.10 15.45 -22.69
CA SER A 145 -0.61 14.23 -23.32
C SER A 145 0.87 14.00 -22.98
N PRO A 146 1.24 12.87 -22.34
CA PRO A 146 2.65 12.58 -22.06
C PRO A 146 3.42 12.43 -23.37
N GLY A 147 4.56 13.12 -23.50
CA GLY A 147 5.40 13.07 -24.71
C GLY A 147 5.94 11.66 -25.00
N LEU A 148 6.33 11.41 -26.25
CA LEU A 148 6.76 10.08 -26.72
C LEU A 148 7.88 9.44 -25.87
N ARG A 149 8.81 10.26 -25.38
CA ARG A 149 9.90 9.82 -24.49
C ARG A 149 9.37 9.32 -23.15
N LEU A 150 8.46 10.07 -22.51
CA LEU A 150 7.88 9.70 -21.23
C LEU A 150 7.02 8.43 -21.36
N ARG A 151 6.24 8.31 -22.44
CA ARG A 151 5.48 7.09 -22.74
C ARG A 151 6.43 5.89 -22.84
N SER A 152 7.49 5.98 -23.63
CA SER A 152 8.49 4.92 -23.77
C SER A 152 9.11 4.51 -22.43
N HIS A 153 9.50 5.48 -21.58
CA HIS A 153 10.04 5.18 -20.25
C HIS A 153 9.04 4.44 -19.36
N ILE A 154 7.79 4.90 -19.32
CA ILE A 154 6.72 4.25 -18.55
C ILE A 154 6.47 2.83 -19.09
N THR A 155 6.42 2.66 -20.42
CA THR A 155 6.22 1.37 -21.07
C THR A 155 7.33 0.38 -20.69
N VAL A 156 8.59 0.81 -20.75
CA VAL A 156 9.75 -0.05 -20.42
C VAL A 156 9.76 -0.38 -18.93
N VAL A 157 9.52 0.60 -18.05
CA VAL A 157 9.56 0.36 -16.60
C VAL A 157 8.44 -0.59 -16.17
N TYR A 158 7.20 -0.28 -16.49
CA TYR A 158 6.06 -1.06 -16.01
C TYR A 158 5.79 -2.32 -16.85
N GLY A 159 6.13 -2.31 -18.13
CA GLY A 159 5.87 -3.43 -19.03
C GLY A 159 6.95 -4.50 -19.05
N THR A 160 8.21 -4.15 -18.77
CA THR A 160 9.32 -5.12 -18.86
C THR A 160 10.23 -5.11 -17.65
N LEU A 161 10.72 -3.96 -17.20
CA LEU A 161 11.74 -3.91 -16.14
C LEU A 161 11.20 -4.34 -14.77
N SER A 162 10.09 -3.76 -14.31
CA SER A 162 9.51 -4.08 -13.01
C SER A 162 9.00 -5.52 -12.92
N PRO A 163 8.23 -6.05 -13.90
CA PRO A 163 7.82 -7.45 -13.88
C PRO A 163 9.02 -8.40 -13.93
N ALA A 164 10.06 -8.09 -14.72
CA ALA A 164 11.27 -8.92 -14.78
C ALA A 164 12.04 -8.92 -13.46
N LEU A 165 12.26 -7.75 -12.84
CA LEU A 165 12.94 -7.65 -11.54
C LEU A 165 12.18 -8.39 -10.45
N ILE A 166 10.86 -8.20 -10.34
CA ILE A 166 10.05 -8.91 -9.34
C ILE A 166 10.08 -10.41 -9.59
N SER A 167 10.00 -10.85 -10.86
CA SER A 167 10.09 -12.27 -11.21
C SER A 167 11.44 -12.88 -10.82
N VAL A 168 12.55 -12.17 -11.07
CA VAL A 168 13.89 -12.63 -10.67
C VAL A 168 14.00 -12.74 -9.14
N ILE A 169 13.57 -11.72 -8.40
CA ILE A 169 13.61 -11.74 -6.94
C ILE A 169 12.72 -12.87 -6.38
N LEU A 170 11.54 -13.09 -6.97
CA LEU A 170 10.63 -14.17 -6.57
C LEU A 170 11.28 -15.54 -6.78
N VAL A 171 11.91 -15.78 -7.93
CA VAL A 171 12.59 -17.04 -8.23
C VAL A 171 13.76 -17.26 -7.27
N LEU A 172 14.57 -16.24 -7.01
CA LEU A 172 15.66 -16.32 -6.03
C LEU A 172 15.13 -16.62 -4.62
N SER A 173 14.03 -15.97 -4.23
CA SER A 173 13.38 -16.22 -2.93
C SER A 173 12.87 -17.65 -2.78
N TRP A 174 12.52 -18.34 -3.87
CA TRP A 174 12.12 -19.75 -3.83
C TRP A 174 13.31 -20.71 -3.86
N ILE A 175 14.39 -20.35 -4.56
CA ILE A 175 15.62 -21.15 -4.57
C ILE A 175 16.26 -21.17 -3.19
N ASP A 176 16.30 -20.01 -2.52
CA ASP A 176 16.88 -19.86 -1.18
C ASP A 176 15.87 -20.20 -0.06
N TRP A 177 14.72 -20.80 -0.39
CA TRP A 177 13.73 -21.16 0.62
C TRP A 177 14.31 -22.20 1.58
N THR A 178 14.38 -21.82 2.85
CA THR A 178 14.80 -22.68 3.95
C THR A 178 13.72 -22.69 5.02
N PRO A 179 13.56 -23.80 5.76
CA PRO A 179 12.67 -23.83 6.92
C PRO A 179 13.04 -22.70 7.87
N LEU A 180 12.03 -22.00 8.39
CA LEU A 180 12.26 -20.82 9.23
C LEU A 180 13.06 -21.20 10.47
N GLU A 181 14.15 -20.47 10.72
CA GLU A 181 14.98 -20.56 11.92
C GLU A 181 15.18 -19.16 12.50
N SER A 182 14.94 -18.98 13.80
CA SER A 182 15.15 -17.70 14.49
C SER A 182 15.97 -17.91 15.75
N GLY A 183 17.18 -17.34 15.80
CA GLY A 183 18.03 -17.37 16.99
C GLY A 183 18.42 -18.78 17.47
N GLY A 184 18.56 -19.76 16.55
CA GLY A 184 18.86 -21.15 16.88
C GLY A 184 17.63 -22.00 17.24
N TYR A 185 16.42 -21.44 17.20
CA TYR A 185 15.16 -22.18 17.29
C TYR A 185 14.68 -22.60 15.91
N VAL A 186 14.54 -23.91 15.69
CA VAL A 186 13.95 -24.49 14.49
C VAL A 186 12.45 -24.56 14.68
N TYR A 187 11.70 -23.93 13.78
CA TYR A 187 10.24 -23.89 13.88
C TYR A 187 9.65 -25.29 13.66
N PRO A 188 8.67 -25.70 14.48
CA PRO A 188 8.03 -27.00 14.33
C PRO A 188 7.22 -27.06 13.03
N PHE A 189 7.00 -28.27 12.51
CA PHE A 189 6.30 -28.47 11.23
C PHE A 189 4.93 -27.78 11.17
N TRP A 190 4.16 -27.83 12.26
CA TRP A 190 2.84 -27.19 12.32
C TRP A 190 2.92 -25.66 12.13
N ALA A 191 3.98 -25.00 12.57
CA ALA A 191 4.15 -23.56 12.40
C ALA A 191 4.42 -23.20 10.94
N ASN A 192 5.22 -24.03 10.24
CA ASN A 192 5.40 -23.89 8.79
C ASN A 192 4.10 -24.11 8.03
N VAL A 193 3.26 -25.08 8.44
CA VAL A 193 1.93 -25.28 7.83
C VAL A 193 1.05 -24.04 7.99
N ILE A 194 1.03 -23.42 9.19
CA ILE A 194 0.30 -22.17 9.41
C ILE A 194 0.84 -21.04 8.50
N GLY A 195 2.16 -20.92 8.38
CA GLY A 195 2.79 -19.95 7.48
C GLY A 195 2.36 -20.14 6.03
N TRP A 196 2.38 -21.38 5.52
CA TRP A 196 1.88 -21.68 4.18
C TRP A 196 0.39 -21.39 4.01
N CYS A 197 -0.44 -21.70 5.02
CA CYS A 197 -1.86 -21.32 5.00
C CYS A 197 -2.04 -19.81 4.90
N MET A 198 -1.26 -19.01 5.64
CA MET A 198 -1.29 -17.55 5.55
C MET A 198 -0.92 -17.06 4.14
N ALA A 199 0.17 -17.57 3.57
CA ALA A 199 0.60 -17.24 2.21
C ALA A 199 -0.49 -17.56 1.18
N ILE A 200 -1.12 -18.74 1.28
CA ILE A 200 -2.18 -19.16 0.38
C ILE A 200 -3.41 -18.27 0.52
N ILE A 201 -3.80 -17.88 1.75
CA ILE A 201 -4.95 -16.99 1.97
C ILE A 201 -4.73 -15.65 1.26
N ILE A 202 -3.53 -15.09 1.39
CA ILE A 202 -3.15 -13.82 0.75
C ILE A 202 -3.24 -13.94 -0.77
N ILE A 203 -2.66 -14.98 -1.35
CA ILE A 203 -2.66 -15.20 -2.81
C ILE A 203 -4.06 -15.53 -3.32
N ALA A 204 -4.87 -16.26 -2.55
CA ALA A 204 -6.20 -16.70 -2.93
C ALA A 204 -7.18 -15.54 -3.11
N VAL A 205 -6.93 -14.36 -2.54
CA VAL A 205 -7.77 -13.17 -2.73
C VAL A 205 -7.93 -12.82 -4.21
N VAL A 206 -6.86 -12.92 -5.01
CA VAL A 206 -6.88 -12.59 -6.45
C VAL A 206 -7.80 -13.52 -7.25
N PRO A 207 -7.61 -14.86 -7.25
CA PRO A 207 -8.50 -15.77 -7.98
C PRO A 207 -9.91 -15.81 -7.40
N LEU A 208 -10.09 -15.68 -6.08
CA LEU A 208 -11.43 -15.62 -5.47
C LEU A 208 -12.18 -14.36 -5.87
N GLY A 209 -11.51 -13.21 -5.92
CA GLY A 209 -12.08 -11.96 -6.42
C GLY A 209 -12.52 -12.08 -7.88
N PHE A 210 -11.67 -12.66 -8.73
CA PHE A 210 -12.01 -12.93 -10.13
C PHE A 210 -13.21 -13.89 -10.27
N LEU A 211 -13.26 -14.97 -9.51
CA LEU A 211 -14.38 -15.91 -9.52
C LEU A 211 -15.68 -15.26 -9.03
N ALA A 212 -15.60 -14.44 -7.97
CA ALA A 212 -16.75 -13.71 -7.46
C ALA A 212 -17.31 -12.75 -8.51
N ASP A 213 -16.47 -12.00 -9.21
CA ASP A 213 -16.90 -11.11 -10.30
C ASP A 213 -17.59 -11.90 -11.44
N VAL A 214 -16.98 -13.00 -11.88
CA VAL A 214 -17.55 -13.84 -12.94
C VAL A 214 -18.93 -14.40 -12.56
N ILE A 215 -19.10 -14.85 -11.31
CA ILE A 215 -20.33 -15.49 -10.84
C ILE A 215 -21.42 -14.45 -10.54
N PHE A 216 -21.10 -13.42 -9.74
CA PHE A 216 -22.11 -12.49 -9.22
C PHE A 216 -22.39 -11.32 -10.15
N VAL A 217 -21.39 -10.81 -10.86
CA VAL A 217 -21.52 -9.63 -11.73
C VAL A 217 -21.78 -10.06 -13.17
N GLN A 218 -20.92 -10.92 -13.71
CA GLN A 218 -20.92 -11.27 -15.14
C GLN A 218 -21.81 -12.48 -15.50
N LYS A 219 -22.47 -13.12 -14.51
CA LYS A 219 -23.37 -14.28 -14.68
C LYS A 219 -22.79 -15.39 -15.58
N GLY A 220 -21.48 -15.66 -15.44
CA GLY A 220 -20.78 -16.72 -16.16
C GLY A 220 -20.03 -16.29 -17.44
N ASN A 221 -20.05 -15.01 -17.82
CA ASN A 221 -19.26 -14.54 -18.97
C ASN A 221 -17.83 -14.13 -18.57
N VAL A 222 -16.88 -15.06 -18.69
CA VAL A 222 -15.46 -14.87 -18.31
C VAL A 222 -14.79 -13.76 -19.13
N LEU A 223 -15.15 -13.62 -20.40
CA LEU A 223 -14.57 -12.60 -21.30
C LEU A 223 -15.06 -11.18 -20.98
N ALA A 224 -16.21 -11.05 -20.31
CA ALA A 224 -16.73 -9.77 -19.87
C ALA A 224 -16.02 -9.26 -18.60
N SER A 225 -15.51 -10.16 -17.75
CA SER A 225 -14.72 -9.80 -16.56
C SER A 225 -13.39 -9.10 -16.90
N PHE A 226 -12.83 -9.39 -18.07
CA PHE A 226 -11.63 -8.70 -18.58
C PHE A 226 -11.92 -7.35 -19.26
N ARG A 227 -13.19 -6.93 -19.35
CA ARG A 227 -13.57 -5.63 -19.90
C ARG A 227 -13.76 -4.61 -18.78
N GLU A 228 -13.39 -3.36 -19.04
CA GLU A 228 -13.67 -2.26 -18.14
C GLU A 228 -15.17 -2.06 -17.93
N THR A 229 -15.55 -1.62 -16.74
CA THR A 229 -16.93 -1.23 -16.45
C THR A 229 -17.15 0.21 -16.91
N ASP A 230 -18.14 0.43 -17.79
CA ASP A 230 -18.46 1.77 -18.35
C ASP A 230 -18.90 2.79 -17.29
N GLU A 231 -19.22 2.35 -16.07
CA GLU A 231 -19.62 3.23 -14.96
C GLU A 231 -18.50 4.19 -14.52
N TRP A 232 -17.23 3.78 -14.64
CA TRP A 232 -16.09 4.63 -14.26
C TRP A 232 -16.06 5.94 -15.04
N TYR A 233 -16.20 5.86 -16.38
CA TYR A 233 -16.21 7.03 -17.25
C TYR A 233 -17.46 7.91 -17.06
N LYS A 234 -18.62 7.29 -16.77
CA LYS A 234 -19.85 8.05 -16.45
C LYS A 234 -19.70 8.81 -15.13
N HIS A 235 -19.02 8.24 -14.14
CA HIS A 235 -18.79 8.90 -12.86
C HIS A 235 -17.84 10.09 -13.00
N SER A 236 -16.73 9.95 -13.75
CA SER A 236 -15.80 11.06 -13.99
C SER A 236 -16.44 12.23 -14.74
N GLU A 237 -17.26 11.94 -15.75
CA GLU A 237 -17.99 12.97 -16.51
C GLU A 237 -18.99 13.72 -15.61
N ASN A 238 -19.66 13.01 -14.70
CA ASN A 238 -20.56 13.62 -13.72
C ASN A 238 -19.84 14.52 -12.71
N ILE A 239 -18.61 14.18 -12.30
CA ILE A 239 -17.78 15.04 -11.44
C ILE A 239 -17.36 16.28 -12.20
N GLU A 240 -16.85 16.13 -13.43
CA GLU A 240 -16.42 17.26 -14.27
C GLU A 240 -17.59 18.21 -14.56
N MET A 241 -18.78 17.67 -14.84
CA MET A 241 -20.00 18.47 -14.99
C MET A 241 -20.39 19.20 -13.71
N ARG A 242 -20.24 18.57 -12.53
CA ARG A 242 -20.50 19.20 -11.23
C ARG A 242 -19.50 20.31 -10.90
N GLU A 243 -18.22 20.11 -11.19
CA GLU A 243 -17.19 21.13 -11.02
C GLU A 243 -17.40 22.30 -11.98
N LYS A 244 -17.71 22.03 -13.25
CA LYS A 244 -18.06 23.08 -14.23
C LYS A 244 -19.33 23.82 -13.84
N ALA A 245 -20.34 23.14 -13.29
CA ALA A 245 -21.57 23.76 -12.80
C ALA A 245 -21.35 24.62 -11.56
N GLY A 246 -20.55 24.16 -10.59
CA GLY A 246 -20.17 24.95 -9.41
C GLY A 246 -19.31 26.16 -9.75
N THR A 247 -18.41 26.00 -10.73
CA THR A 247 -17.60 27.11 -11.26
C THR A 247 -18.46 28.12 -12.00
N ARG A 248 -19.41 27.68 -12.85
CA ARG A 248 -20.40 28.57 -13.50
C ARG A 248 -21.29 29.28 -12.51
N GLN A 249 -21.81 28.62 -11.47
CA GLN A 249 -22.56 29.29 -10.41
C GLN A 249 -21.71 30.32 -9.65
N GLY A 250 -20.42 30.06 -9.43
CA GLY A 250 -19.48 31.04 -8.89
C GLY A 250 -19.29 32.26 -9.80
N PHE A 251 -19.20 32.06 -11.12
CA PHE A 251 -19.14 33.13 -12.12
C PHE A 251 -20.48 33.87 -12.29
N ASP A 252 -21.61 33.18 -12.22
CA ASP A 252 -22.94 33.78 -12.29
C ASP A 252 -23.20 34.66 -11.05
N ASN A 253 -22.76 34.24 -9.87
CA ASN A 253 -22.82 35.06 -8.66
C ASN A 253 -21.91 36.31 -8.75
N LEU A 254 -20.78 36.24 -9.44
CA LEU A 254 -19.92 37.40 -9.74
C LEU A 254 -20.48 38.29 -10.87
N ALA A 255 -21.22 37.71 -11.82
CA ALA A 255 -21.85 38.44 -12.91
C ALA A 255 -23.14 39.18 -12.46
N ILE A 256 -23.85 38.63 -11.47
CA ILE A 256 -25.00 39.31 -10.83
C ILE A 256 -24.53 40.54 -10.05
N ASP A 257 -23.35 40.50 -9.41
CA ASP A 257 -22.82 41.64 -8.64
C ASP A 257 -22.37 42.81 -9.55
N ASN A 258 -21.82 42.52 -10.73
CA ASN A 258 -21.44 43.57 -11.69
C ASN A 258 -22.64 44.31 -12.29
N ASN A 259 -23.78 43.64 -12.53
CA ASN A 259 -24.98 44.33 -13.04
C ASN A 259 -25.62 45.26 -12.00
N GLN A 260 -25.50 44.97 -10.70
CA GLN A 260 -25.91 45.90 -9.65
C GLN A 260 -24.98 47.12 -9.56
N PHE A 261 -23.70 46.96 -9.88
CA PHE A 261 -22.73 48.07 -9.91
C PHE A 261 -22.99 49.06 -11.06
N TYR A 262 -23.46 48.59 -12.23
CA TYR A 262 -23.82 49.46 -13.36
C TYR A 262 -25.20 50.12 -13.23
N GLU A 263 -26.18 49.47 -12.57
CA GLU A 263 -27.48 50.09 -12.27
C GLU A 263 -27.40 51.19 -11.20
N TYR A 264 -26.44 51.11 -10.26
CA TYR A 264 -26.23 52.16 -9.25
C TYR A 264 -25.58 53.43 -9.85
N ASN A 265 -24.65 53.27 -10.80
CA ASN A 265 -23.91 54.39 -11.40
C ASN A 265 -24.65 55.11 -12.55
N SER A 266 -25.82 54.62 -12.96
CA SER A 266 -26.68 55.27 -13.97
C SER A 266 -27.82 56.09 -13.36
N ARG A 267 -27.87 56.19 -12.02
CA ARG A 267 -28.84 57.00 -11.26
C ARG A 267 -28.21 58.13 -10.43
N LEU A 268 -26.94 58.42 -10.65
CA LEU A 268 -26.23 59.64 -10.19
C LEU A 268 -25.89 60.50 -11.41
#